data_AF-A0A495Y0P1-F1
#
_entry.id   AF-A0A495Y0P1-F1
#
_cell.length_a   1.000
_cell.length_b   1.000
_cell.length_c   1.000
_cell.angle_alpha   90.00
_cell.angle_beta   90.00
_cell.angle_gamma   90.00
#
_symmetry.space_group_name_H-M   'P 1'
#
loop_
_entity.id
_entity.type
_entity.pdbx_description
1 polymer ?
#
loop_
_entity_poly.entity_id
_entity_poly.type
_entity_poly.pdbx_seq_one_letter_code
_entity_poly.pdbx_strand_id
1 'polypeptide(L)'
;MTGVDRPDETVAAAPAALTLTSTTSSVSALPAMAGMTGMTGAAGSTGGSAEDDLPVGVERRLSAPPPLALLLGRSRSETVRAALDRHGCACTDLRTVDVLAGVSELPAFHVLFVGADAVTDDEGVRLVRELHAVSPNARVLLLAGPDDLSPPLLVVAMRAGISDVVDPDDAMALDATIAKVLRQASARADRVLAIGAHPDDVEIGCGGTLLDHRRRGDTVSVFTLSHGAVGGDQQDRMLEAAAAAATMGAELMLADLPDTRLDGGVDTIRLLEAVVRLVDPTIIYTHSRHDQHQDHRSVHTAVISASRHVPQVFAFQSPSATNEFAPTKYVAIDDVVVRKVDLLRLFDSQRDRSYLEPEMVIAAARYWARSLAPRARYAEPFEIVRSLTRPLQRAVSQVVDESGPTAPVLDLHQRTAVDA
;
A
#
# COMPACT_ATOMS: atom_id res chain seq x y z
N MET A 1 25.04 36.32 -46.43
CA MET A 1 23.87 35.42 -46.49
C MET A 1 24.35 34.10 -45.92
N THR A 2 24.01 33.58 -44.76
CA THR A 2 23.04 33.82 -43.67
C THR A 2 23.65 32.99 -42.51
N GLY A 3 23.96 33.47 -41.31
CA GLY A 3 23.14 34.32 -40.44
C GLY A 3 22.08 33.47 -39.75
N VAL A 4 22.47 32.56 -38.84
CA VAL A 4 21.56 31.92 -37.89
C VAL A 4 22.22 31.89 -36.52
N ASP A 5 21.74 32.81 -35.67
CA ASP A 5 22.02 32.92 -34.24
C ASP A 5 21.59 31.66 -33.49
N ARG A 6 22.41 31.23 -32.53
CA ARG A 6 22.00 30.36 -31.43
C ARG A 6 21.54 31.25 -30.27
N PRO A 7 20.35 31.06 -29.70
CA PRO A 7 20.01 31.74 -28.45
C PRO A 7 20.66 31.02 -27.26
N ASP A 8 21.13 31.83 -26.31
CA ASP A 8 21.58 31.44 -24.97
C ASP A 8 20.53 30.57 -24.25
N GLU A 9 20.92 29.35 -23.86
CA GLU A 9 20.18 28.58 -22.87
C GLU A 9 20.50 29.13 -21.48
N THR A 10 19.61 29.97 -20.98
CA THR A 10 19.49 30.26 -19.56
C THR A 10 19.17 28.97 -18.81
N VAL A 11 20.11 28.52 -17.98
CA VAL A 11 19.93 27.43 -17.03
C VAL A 11 18.77 27.76 -16.09
N ALA A 12 17.60 27.18 -16.36
CA ALA A 12 16.46 27.24 -15.46
C ALA A 12 16.76 26.33 -14.26
N ALA A 13 16.83 26.95 -13.08
CA ALA A 13 16.96 26.24 -11.81
C ALA A 13 15.79 25.26 -11.63
N ALA A 14 16.12 24.06 -11.14
CA ALA A 14 15.14 23.03 -10.79
C ALA A 14 14.08 23.57 -9.80
N PRO A 15 12.81 23.18 -9.94
CA PRO A 15 11.79 23.58 -8.97
C PRO A 15 12.08 22.91 -7.63
N ALA A 16 12.04 23.72 -6.56
CA ALA A 16 12.25 23.26 -5.20
C ALA A 16 11.17 22.24 -4.82
N ALA A 17 11.59 21.07 -4.34
CA ALA A 17 10.73 20.05 -3.78
C ALA A 17 9.87 20.63 -2.64
N LEU A 18 8.56 20.34 -2.66
CA LEU A 18 7.62 20.70 -1.62
C LEU A 18 8.11 20.14 -0.27
N THR A 19 8.54 21.04 0.62
CA THR A 19 8.90 20.68 1.99
C THR A 19 7.61 20.55 2.78
N LEU A 20 7.10 19.33 2.92
CA LEU A 20 6.06 19.00 3.88
C LEU A 20 6.65 19.14 5.28
N THR A 21 6.41 20.28 5.94
CA THR A 21 6.78 20.46 7.35
C THR A 21 5.86 19.63 8.22
N SER A 22 6.22 18.38 8.47
CA SER A 22 5.73 17.64 9.63
C SER A 22 6.35 18.27 10.87
N THR A 23 5.54 18.91 11.72
CA THR A 23 5.95 19.20 13.09
C THR A 23 5.94 17.89 13.88
N THR A 24 6.98 17.08 13.66
CA THR A 24 7.39 16.05 14.62
C THR A 24 8.50 16.65 15.46
N SER A 25 8.30 16.64 16.78
CA SER A 25 9.32 16.96 17.76
C SER A 25 10.66 16.31 17.40
N SER A 26 11.70 17.12 17.42
CA SER A 26 13.10 16.83 17.09
C SER A 26 13.57 15.42 17.41
N VAL A 27 13.98 14.66 16.39
CA VAL A 27 14.99 13.61 16.53
C VAL A 27 16.26 14.10 15.82
N SER A 28 17.19 14.53 16.66
CA SER A 28 18.55 14.93 16.31
C SER A 28 19.33 13.76 15.71
N ALA A 29 20.22 14.10 14.79
CA ALA A 29 21.33 13.33 14.23
C ALA A 29 21.81 12.12 15.07
N LEU A 30 21.97 10.99 14.38
CA LEU A 30 22.73 9.81 14.81
C LEU A 30 24.11 10.19 15.38
N PRO A 31 24.47 9.73 16.59
CA PRO A 31 25.86 9.66 17.01
C PRO A 31 26.43 8.26 16.75
N ALA A 32 27.70 8.24 16.32
CA ALA A 32 28.53 7.07 16.13
C ALA A 32 28.64 6.21 17.41
N MET A 33 28.50 4.89 17.25
CA MET A 33 28.72 3.91 18.31
C MET A 33 30.23 3.64 18.49
N ALA A 34 30.78 4.08 19.62
CA ALA A 34 31.99 3.55 20.22
C ALA A 34 31.60 2.81 21.51
N GLY A 35 32.23 1.65 21.74
CA GLY A 35 31.75 0.64 22.67
C GLY A 35 31.86 0.96 24.16
N MET A 36 31.23 0.13 24.99
CA MET A 36 31.80 -0.42 26.21
C MET A 36 30.84 -1.45 26.86
N THR A 37 31.49 -2.43 27.47
CA THR A 37 31.02 -3.59 28.24
C THR A 37 30.22 -3.27 29.51
N GLY A 38 29.29 -4.17 29.89
CA GLY A 38 29.19 -4.66 31.28
C GLY A 38 27.89 -4.41 32.09
N MET A 39 27.38 -5.50 32.67
CA MET A 39 26.60 -5.64 33.92
C MET A 39 25.05 -5.64 33.90
N THR A 40 24.51 -6.86 33.95
CA THR A 40 23.50 -7.43 34.88
C THR A 40 22.49 -6.53 35.62
N GLY A 41 21.20 -6.84 35.43
CA GLY A 41 20.25 -7.16 36.51
C GLY A 41 19.20 -6.11 36.89
N ALA A 42 17.92 -6.42 36.62
CA ALA A 42 16.80 -6.45 37.59
C ALA A 42 15.43 -6.25 36.88
N ALA A 43 14.46 -7.06 37.29
CA ALA A 43 13.10 -7.14 36.77
C ALA A 43 12.22 -5.95 37.18
N GLY A 44 11.27 -5.60 36.30
CA GLY A 44 10.13 -4.75 36.59
C GLY A 44 9.06 -4.92 35.52
N SER A 45 7.94 -5.54 35.87
CA SER A 45 6.78 -5.72 35.01
C SER A 45 6.03 -4.40 34.80
N THR A 46 5.48 -4.20 33.59
CA THR A 46 4.26 -3.40 33.35
C THR A 46 3.81 -3.56 31.89
N GLY A 47 2.54 -3.92 31.71
CA GLY A 47 1.67 -3.67 30.55
C GLY A 47 2.23 -3.85 29.13
N GLY A 48 2.10 -5.06 28.56
CA GLY A 48 2.35 -5.29 27.14
C GLY A 48 1.28 -4.62 26.27
N SER A 49 1.67 -3.58 25.53
CA SER A 49 1.00 -3.18 24.29
C SER A 49 1.23 -4.24 23.22
N ALA A 50 0.27 -4.45 22.33
CA ALA A 50 0.30 -5.48 21.28
C ALA A 50 1.27 -5.15 20.12
N GLU A 51 2.43 -4.55 20.39
CA GLU A 51 3.34 -4.01 19.37
C GLU A 51 4.52 -4.93 18.97
N ASP A 52 4.91 -5.95 19.77
CA ASP A 52 6.13 -6.72 19.50
C ASP A 52 5.97 -8.24 19.71
N ASP A 53 5.24 -8.92 18.83
CA ASP A 53 5.33 -10.40 18.74
C ASP A 53 5.69 -10.82 17.31
N LEU A 54 6.79 -10.24 16.81
CA LEU A 54 7.40 -10.68 15.56
C LEU A 54 7.93 -12.12 15.72
N PRO A 55 7.83 -12.97 14.69
CA PRO A 55 8.43 -14.29 14.73
C PRO A 55 9.95 -14.20 14.98
N VAL A 56 10.50 -15.18 15.71
CA VAL A 56 11.95 -15.24 15.95
C VAL A 56 12.71 -15.22 14.62
N GLY A 57 13.69 -14.32 14.50
CA GLY A 57 14.48 -14.14 13.28
C GLY A 57 13.84 -13.21 12.24
N VAL A 58 12.72 -12.55 12.57
CA VAL A 58 12.13 -11.46 11.78
C VAL A 58 12.33 -10.13 12.47
N GLU A 59 12.82 -9.15 11.71
CA GLU A 59 12.96 -7.78 12.12
C GLU A 59 11.97 -6.90 11.33
N ARG A 60 11.18 -6.09 12.04
CA ARG A 60 10.39 -5.02 11.42
C ARG A 60 11.30 -3.80 11.26
N ARG A 61 11.64 -3.48 10.01
CA ARG A 61 12.48 -2.31 9.66
C ARG A 61 11.67 -1.04 9.48
N LEU A 62 10.42 -1.17 9.04
CA LEU A 62 9.52 -0.05 8.85
C LEU A 62 8.10 -0.49 9.20
N SER A 63 7.41 0.26 10.06
CA SER A 63 6.00 0.02 10.37
C SER A 63 5.10 0.56 9.27
N ALA A 64 3.91 -0.02 9.13
CA ALA A 64 2.88 0.54 8.25
C ALA A 64 2.57 2.00 8.66
N PRO A 65 2.41 2.93 7.69
CA PRO A 65 2.05 4.30 8.01
C PRO A 65 0.64 4.36 8.62
N PRO A 66 0.36 5.31 9.53
CA PRO A 66 -0.98 5.51 10.06
C PRO A 66 -1.95 5.94 8.94
N PRO A 67 -3.27 5.77 9.14
CA PRO A 67 -4.25 6.33 8.23
C PRO A 67 -4.04 7.83 8.05
N LEU A 68 -4.03 8.29 6.80
CA LEU A 68 -3.90 9.71 6.47
C LEU A 68 -5.26 10.34 6.15
N ALA A 69 -5.50 11.51 6.72
CA ALA A 69 -6.58 12.43 6.37
C ALA A 69 -6.01 13.74 5.79
N LEU A 70 -6.70 14.29 4.80
CA LEU A 70 -6.41 15.59 4.21
C LEU A 70 -7.48 16.59 4.62
N LEU A 71 -7.09 17.81 4.98
CA LEU A 71 -7.99 18.93 5.25
C LEU A 71 -7.82 19.97 4.15
N LEU A 72 -8.87 20.22 3.37
CA LEU A 72 -8.89 21.24 2.35
C LEU A 72 -9.75 22.42 2.80
N GLY A 73 -9.16 23.62 2.89
CA GLY A 73 -9.84 24.83 3.35
C GLY A 73 -9.25 25.39 4.64
N ARG A 74 -9.72 26.57 5.05
CA ARG A 74 -9.15 27.31 6.20
C ARG A 74 -10.00 27.24 7.46
N SER A 75 -11.26 26.84 7.35
CA SER A 75 -12.19 26.88 8.49
C SER A 75 -12.00 25.69 9.43
N ARG A 76 -11.77 26.00 10.72
CA ARG A 76 -11.93 25.09 11.87
C ARG A 76 -11.08 23.80 11.81
N SER A 77 -9.89 23.87 11.20
CA SER A 77 -8.97 22.74 11.06
C SER A 77 -8.46 22.22 12.41
N GLU A 78 -8.28 23.07 13.42
CA GLU A 78 -7.72 22.67 14.73
C GLU A 78 -8.59 21.62 15.46
N THR A 79 -9.91 21.82 15.51
CA THR A 79 -10.84 20.86 16.17
C THR A 79 -10.82 19.51 15.46
N VAL A 80 -10.77 19.53 14.13
CA VAL A 80 -10.70 18.32 13.30
C VAL A 80 -9.37 17.60 13.47
N ARG A 81 -8.24 18.34 13.52
CA ARG A 81 -6.92 17.76 13.81
C ARG A 81 -6.91 17.08 15.18
N ALA A 82 -7.39 17.75 16.22
CA ALA A 82 -7.46 17.17 17.56
C ALA A 82 -8.32 15.89 17.60
N ALA A 83 -9.40 15.83 16.83
CA ALA A 83 -10.22 14.64 16.69
C ALA A 83 -9.51 13.50 15.95
N LEU A 84 -8.82 13.80 14.85
CA LEU A 84 -8.04 12.82 14.08
C LEU A 84 -6.88 12.24 14.91
N ASP A 85 -6.20 13.06 15.70
CA ASP A 85 -5.11 12.63 16.59
C ASP A 85 -5.60 11.61 17.63
N ARG A 86 -6.81 11.78 18.20
CA ARG A 86 -7.42 10.80 19.12
C ARG A 86 -7.65 9.44 18.48
N HIS A 87 -7.76 9.39 17.15
CA HIS A 87 -7.95 8.17 16.37
C HIS A 87 -6.66 7.64 15.73
N GLY A 88 -5.50 8.22 16.05
CA GLY A 88 -4.21 7.83 15.47
C GLY A 88 -4.13 8.06 13.96
N CYS A 89 -4.92 9.00 13.43
CA CYS A 89 -4.95 9.34 12.02
C CYS A 89 -4.03 10.54 11.78
N ALA A 90 -3.01 10.37 10.94
CA ALA A 90 -2.18 11.48 10.49
C ALA A 90 -3.02 12.48 9.69
N CYS A 91 -2.69 13.77 9.80
CA CYS A 91 -3.47 14.84 9.22
C CYS A 91 -2.59 15.88 8.52
N THR A 92 -2.88 16.15 7.24
CA THR A 92 -2.20 17.17 6.43
C THR A 92 -3.18 18.23 5.95
N ASP A 93 -2.87 19.50 6.23
CA ASP A 93 -3.62 20.63 5.71
C ASP A 93 -3.16 20.95 4.28
N LEU A 94 -4.13 21.12 3.38
CA LEU A 94 -3.93 21.52 1.99
C LEU A 94 -4.55 22.89 1.77
N ARG A 95 -3.75 23.81 1.22
CA ARG A 95 -4.28 25.07 0.67
C ARG A 95 -4.49 24.89 -0.82
N THR A 96 -5.50 25.55 -1.37
CA THR A 96 -5.84 25.51 -2.82
C THR A 96 -4.62 25.77 -3.72
N VAL A 97 -3.71 26.66 -3.31
CA VAL A 97 -2.47 26.98 -4.04
C VAL A 97 -1.41 25.88 -3.99
N ASP A 98 -1.38 25.07 -2.93
CA ASP A 98 -0.39 24.00 -2.76
C ASP A 98 -0.67 22.83 -3.71
N VAL A 99 -1.92 22.69 -4.14
CA VAL A 99 -2.37 21.54 -4.93
C VAL A 99 -2.17 21.75 -6.44
N LEU A 100 -2.17 23.00 -6.92
CA LEU A 100 -1.86 23.34 -8.32
C LEU A 100 -0.45 22.90 -8.76
N ALA A 101 0.44 22.57 -7.81
CA ALA A 101 1.82 22.18 -8.07
C ALA A 101 2.08 20.66 -8.12
N GLY A 102 1.16 19.79 -7.67
CA GLY A 102 1.51 18.36 -7.56
C GLY A 102 0.49 17.41 -6.92
N VAL A 103 -0.79 17.46 -7.29
CA VAL A 103 -1.81 16.47 -6.87
C VAL A 103 -1.31 15.01 -6.97
N SER A 104 -0.59 14.69 -8.06
CA SER A 104 -0.09 13.35 -8.35
C SER A 104 0.98 12.84 -7.37
N GLU A 105 1.60 13.73 -6.59
CA GLU A 105 2.64 13.38 -5.62
C GLU A 105 2.08 13.18 -4.21
N LEU A 106 0.78 13.45 -4.00
CA LEU A 106 0.16 13.25 -2.70
C LEU A 106 0.18 11.77 -2.30
N PRO A 107 0.53 11.47 -1.04
CA PRO A 107 0.40 10.11 -0.51
C PRO A 107 -1.06 9.68 -0.52
N ALA A 108 -1.29 8.37 -0.59
CA ALA A 108 -2.64 7.84 -0.49
C ALA A 108 -3.26 8.18 0.87
N PHE A 109 -4.53 8.60 0.83
CA PHE A 109 -5.27 9.02 2.00
C PHE A 109 -6.63 8.30 2.08
N HIS A 110 -7.20 8.27 3.28
CA HIS A 110 -8.43 7.53 3.57
C HIS A 110 -9.63 8.46 3.67
N VAL A 111 -9.38 9.71 4.05
CA VAL A 111 -10.42 10.72 4.30
C VAL A 111 -9.97 12.07 3.77
N LEU A 112 -10.86 12.77 3.10
CA LEU A 112 -10.70 14.17 2.71
C LEU A 112 -11.81 14.97 3.38
N PHE A 113 -11.45 15.86 4.30
CA PHE A 113 -12.36 16.84 4.83
C PHE A 113 -12.24 18.13 4.02
N VAL A 114 -13.38 18.69 3.65
CA VAL A 114 -13.45 19.87 2.81
C VAL A 114 -14.22 20.93 3.58
N GLY A 115 -13.60 22.07 3.84
CA GLY A 115 -14.26 23.23 4.42
C GLY A 115 -15.30 23.80 3.47
N ALA A 116 -16.39 24.36 4.01
CA ALA A 116 -17.39 25.07 3.21
C ALA A 116 -16.79 26.18 2.33
N ASP A 117 -15.69 26.80 2.78
CA ASP A 117 -14.95 27.83 2.04
C ASP A 117 -14.21 27.29 0.80
N ALA A 118 -13.89 25.99 0.78
CA ALA A 118 -13.12 25.37 -0.29
C ALA A 118 -13.97 24.89 -1.49
N VAL A 119 -15.30 24.92 -1.39
CA VAL A 119 -16.20 24.48 -2.48
C VAL A 119 -17.20 25.57 -2.85
N THR A 120 -16.69 26.80 -2.98
CA THR A 120 -17.49 27.98 -3.29
C THR A 120 -17.60 28.29 -4.78
N ASP A 121 -16.74 27.70 -5.61
CA ASP A 121 -16.67 27.90 -7.05
C ASP A 121 -16.32 26.60 -7.82
N ASP A 122 -16.26 26.70 -9.16
CA ASP A 122 -15.93 25.57 -10.04
C ASP A 122 -14.48 25.07 -9.87
N GLU A 123 -13.56 25.93 -9.40
CA GLU A 123 -12.16 25.56 -9.16
C GLU A 123 -12.05 24.64 -7.94
N GLY A 124 -12.74 24.98 -6.83
CA GLY A 124 -12.84 24.14 -5.65
C GLY A 124 -13.48 22.78 -5.95
N VAL A 125 -14.53 22.75 -6.76
CA VAL A 125 -15.16 21.49 -7.22
C VAL A 125 -14.17 20.65 -8.04
N ARG A 126 -13.43 21.26 -8.95
CA ARG A 126 -12.41 20.57 -9.77
C ARG A 126 -11.34 19.96 -8.87
N LEU A 127 -10.86 20.73 -7.90
CA LEU A 127 -9.83 20.32 -6.95
C LEU A 127 -10.24 19.09 -6.13
N VAL A 128 -11.45 19.09 -5.56
CA VAL A 128 -11.95 17.93 -4.80
C VAL A 128 -12.01 16.68 -5.68
N ARG A 129 -12.42 16.81 -6.95
CA ARG A 129 -12.45 15.69 -7.90
C ARG A 129 -11.05 15.19 -8.25
N GLU A 130 -10.08 16.09 -8.44
CA GLU A 130 -8.69 15.73 -8.68
C GLU A 130 -8.09 14.97 -7.48
N LEU A 131 -8.32 15.45 -6.25
CA LEU A 131 -7.92 14.75 -5.03
C LEU A 131 -8.59 13.37 -4.91
N HIS A 132 -9.89 13.28 -5.19
CA HIS A 132 -10.59 12.00 -5.16
C HIS A 132 -10.07 11.01 -6.22
N ALA A 133 -9.60 11.49 -7.38
CA ALA A 133 -8.96 10.65 -8.38
C ALA A 133 -7.63 10.04 -7.88
N VAL A 134 -6.89 10.75 -7.01
CA VAL A 134 -5.68 10.24 -6.36
C VAL A 134 -5.98 9.15 -5.34
N SER A 135 -7.10 9.23 -4.62
CA SER A 135 -7.50 8.18 -3.68
C SER A 135 -8.99 7.84 -3.88
N PRO A 136 -9.32 6.98 -4.86
CA PRO A 136 -10.70 6.71 -5.26
C PRO A 136 -11.58 6.11 -4.17
N ASN A 137 -10.97 5.45 -3.18
CA ASN A 137 -11.68 4.87 -2.06
C ASN A 137 -11.77 5.81 -0.84
N ALA A 138 -11.11 6.98 -0.89
CA ALA A 138 -11.17 7.95 0.18
C ALA A 138 -12.59 8.51 0.32
N ARG A 139 -13.03 8.70 1.56
CA ARG A 139 -14.32 9.33 1.85
C ARG A 139 -14.14 10.83 1.87
N VAL A 140 -15.00 11.55 1.14
CA VAL A 140 -14.98 13.01 1.08
C VAL A 140 -16.12 13.55 1.95
N LEU A 141 -15.79 14.36 2.96
CA LEU A 141 -16.74 14.93 3.91
C LEU A 141 -16.69 16.46 3.87
N LEU A 142 -17.86 17.10 3.96
CA LEU A 142 -17.96 18.55 4.13
C LEU A 142 -17.93 18.90 5.62
N LEU A 143 -17.06 19.83 5.99
CA LEU A 143 -17.05 20.49 7.29
C LEU A 143 -17.94 21.74 7.20
N ALA A 144 -19.13 21.66 7.77
CA ALA A 144 -20.09 22.76 7.77
C ALA A 144 -21.01 22.67 9.00
N GLY A 145 -21.07 23.75 9.78
CA GLY A 145 -22.05 23.89 10.84
C GLY A 145 -23.42 24.32 10.29
N PRO A 146 -24.46 24.42 11.15
CA PRO A 146 -25.81 24.84 10.75
C PRO A 146 -25.85 26.19 10.02
N ASP A 147 -24.96 27.11 10.41
CA ASP A 147 -24.88 28.46 9.85
C ASP A 147 -24.15 28.49 8.49
N ASP A 148 -23.29 27.51 8.21
CA ASP A 148 -22.56 27.39 6.95
C ASP A 148 -23.41 26.72 5.85
N LEU A 149 -24.42 25.94 6.26
CA LEU A 149 -25.20 25.12 5.35
C LEU A 149 -26.24 25.93 4.58
N SER A 150 -26.05 25.98 3.26
CA SER A 150 -27.01 26.55 2.33
C SER A 150 -27.38 25.55 1.22
N PRO A 151 -28.61 25.60 0.67
CA PRO A 151 -28.98 24.75 -0.46
C PRO A 151 -28.01 24.85 -1.66
N PRO A 152 -27.50 26.05 -2.05
CA PRO A 152 -26.47 26.16 -3.07
C PRO A 152 -25.18 25.40 -2.74
N LEU A 153 -24.66 25.53 -1.52
CA LEU A 153 -23.45 24.82 -1.08
C LEU A 153 -23.64 23.31 -1.16
N LEU A 154 -24.80 22.78 -0.71
CA LEU A 154 -25.08 21.35 -0.78
C LEU A 154 -25.11 20.83 -2.22
N VAL A 155 -25.68 21.58 -3.17
CA VAL A 155 -25.67 21.20 -4.59
C VAL A 155 -24.24 21.17 -5.14
N VAL A 156 -23.42 22.17 -4.80
CA VAL A 156 -22.01 22.21 -5.21
C VAL A 156 -21.22 21.07 -4.58
N ALA A 157 -21.44 20.79 -3.29
CA ALA A 157 -20.81 19.69 -2.57
C ALA A 157 -21.16 18.32 -3.19
N MET A 158 -22.43 18.09 -3.52
CA MET A 158 -22.86 16.87 -4.21
C MET A 158 -22.20 16.72 -5.58
N ARG A 159 -22.02 17.82 -6.33
CA ARG A 159 -21.29 17.80 -7.61
C ARG A 159 -19.80 17.50 -7.43
N ALA A 160 -19.21 17.89 -6.29
CA ALA A 160 -17.82 17.59 -5.95
C ALA A 160 -17.60 16.13 -5.49
N GLY A 161 -18.67 15.38 -5.23
CA GLY A 161 -18.59 13.99 -4.74
C GLY A 161 -18.52 13.87 -3.21
N ILE A 162 -18.87 14.94 -2.49
CA ILE A 162 -18.99 14.90 -1.03
C ILE A 162 -20.06 13.88 -0.65
N SER A 163 -19.68 12.99 0.26
CA SER A 163 -20.46 11.82 0.67
C SER A 163 -21.22 12.01 1.97
N ASP A 164 -20.81 12.96 2.81
CA ASP A 164 -21.39 13.21 4.13
C ASP A 164 -21.06 14.64 4.58
N VAL A 165 -21.81 15.14 5.57
CA VAL A 165 -21.59 16.46 6.19
C VAL A 165 -21.38 16.25 7.68
N VAL A 166 -20.38 16.92 8.24
CA VAL A 166 -20.12 16.90 9.68
C VAL A 166 -19.94 18.32 10.20
N ASP A 167 -20.60 18.59 11.32
CA ASP A 167 -20.40 19.84 12.04
C ASP A 167 -19.07 19.75 12.82
N PRO A 168 -18.07 20.59 12.50
CA PRO A 168 -16.79 20.56 13.21
C PRO A 168 -16.89 21.05 14.66
N ASP A 169 -17.97 21.72 15.07
CA ASP A 169 -18.16 22.19 16.45
C ASP A 169 -18.88 21.16 17.32
N ASP A 170 -19.60 20.20 16.72
CA ASP A 170 -20.14 19.04 17.43
C ASP A 170 -19.07 17.96 17.57
N ALA A 171 -18.26 18.09 18.62
CA ALA A 171 -17.16 17.17 18.90
C ALA A 171 -17.60 15.69 18.98
N MET A 172 -18.81 15.42 19.46
CA MET A 172 -19.32 14.05 19.56
C MET A 172 -19.69 13.49 18.19
N ALA A 173 -20.37 14.29 17.36
CA ALA A 173 -20.69 13.90 15.99
C ALA A 173 -19.42 13.74 15.13
N LEU A 174 -18.42 14.61 15.32
CA LEU A 174 -17.15 14.57 14.63
C LEU A 174 -16.36 13.29 14.95
N ASP A 175 -16.17 12.97 16.23
CA ASP A 175 -15.47 11.75 16.66
C ASP A 175 -16.19 10.48 16.17
N ALA A 176 -17.53 10.44 16.30
CA ALA A 176 -18.32 9.32 15.81
C ALA A 176 -18.18 9.12 14.29
N THR A 177 -18.13 10.23 13.54
CA THR A 177 -17.98 10.23 12.08
C THR A 177 -16.59 9.78 11.65
N ILE A 178 -15.52 10.31 12.25
CA ILE A 178 -14.14 9.90 11.97
C ILE A 178 -13.98 8.40 12.25
N ALA A 179 -14.41 7.94 13.43
CA ALA A 179 -14.32 6.55 13.81
C ALA A 179 -15.11 5.63 12.84
N LYS A 180 -16.30 6.05 12.40
CA LYS A 180 -17.11 5.33 11.41
C LYS A 180 -16.40 5.25 10.06
N VAL A 181 -15.87 6.37 9.57
CA VAL A 181 -15.20 6.45 8.26
C VAL A 181 -13.94 5.59 8.23
N LEU A 182 -13.08 5.69 9.26
CA LEU A 182 -11.86 4.90 9.35
C LEU A 182 -12.18 3.39 9.39
N ARG A 183 -13.16 2.97 10.20
CA ARG A 183 -13.60 1.56 10.23
C ARG A 183 -14.12 1.08 8.87
N GLN A 184 -14.90 1.90 8.17
CA GLN A 184 -15.43 1.56 6.85
C GLN A 184 -14.33 1.46 5.79
N ALA A 185 -13.33 2.35 5.85
CA ALA A 185 -12.17 2.30 4.98
C ALA A 185 -11.39 1.00 5.21
N SER A 186 -11.04 0.67 6.46
CA SER A 186 -10.31 -0.56 6.80
C SER A 186 -11.07 -1.85 6.44
N ALA A 187 -12.40 -1.87 6.54
CA ALA A 187 -13.20 -3.05 6.18
C ALA A 187 -13.21 -3.36 4.67
N ARG A 188 -13.05 -2.31 3.84
CA ARG A 188 -13.02 -2.42 2.37
C ARG A 188 -11.61 -2.60 1.82
N ALA A 189 -10.61 -2.09 2.53
CA ALA A 189 -9.21 -2.21 2.16
C ALA A 189 -8.77 -3.68 2.12
N ASP A 190 -7.99 -4.00 1.10
CA ASP A 190 -7.22 -5.24 1.09
C ASP A 190 -6.01 -5.11 2.01
N ARG A 191 -5.65 -6.24 2.63
CA ARG A 191 -4.41 -6.40 3.38
C ARG A 191 -3.46 -7.21 2.52
N VAL A 192 -2.50 -6.53 1.92
CA VAL A 192 -1.61 -7.08 0.91
C VAL A 192 -0.28 -7.45 1.56
N LEU A 193 0.15 -8.69 1.37
CA LEU A 193 1.48 -9.15 1.76
C LEU A 193 2.27 -9.57 0.51
N ALA A 194 3.35 -8.86 0.21
CA ALA A 194 4.26 -9.23 -0.86
C ALA A 194 5.51 -9.89 -0.30
N ILE A 195 5.86 -11.07 -0.80
CA ILE A 195 6.89 -11.93 -0.24
C ILE A 195 7.97 -12.20 -1.30
N GLY A 196 9.19 -11.70 -1.03
CA GLY A 196 10.38 -11.85 -1.86
C GLY A 196 11.48 -12.67 -1.16
N ALA A 197 12.41 -13.19 -1.94
CA ALA A 197 13.59 -13.88 -1.42
C ALA A 197 14.68 -12.87 -1.04
N HIS A 198 14.85 -11.84 -1.87
CA HIS A 198 15.90 -10.84 -1.76
C HIS A 198 15.35 -9.41 -1.86
N PRO A 199 16.09 -8.41 -1.33
CA PRO A 199 15.72 -7.00 -1.49
C PRO A 199 15.77 -6.58 -2.96
N ASP A 200 14.63 -6.19 -3.55
CA ASP A 200 14.37 -5.81 -4.96
C ASP A 200 13.34 -6.72 -5.68
N ASP A 201 13.21 -7.99 -5.27
CA ASP A 201 12.34 -8.97 -5.92
C ASP A 201 10.89 -8.49 -6.09
N VAL A 202 10.35 -7.97 -4.99
CA VAL A 202 8.95 -7.54 -4.89
C VAL A 202 8.74 -6.28 -5.71
N GLU A 203 9.66 -5.33 -5.63
CA GLU A 203 9.59 -4.07 -6.34
C GLU A 203 9.69 -4.28 -7.86
N ILE A 204 10.54 -5.22 -8.30
CA ILE A 204 10.67 -5.62 -9.70
C ILE A 204 9.38 -6.31 -10.16
N GLY A 205 8.95 -7.34 -9.43
CA GLY A 205 7.87 -8.22 -9.84
C GLY A 205 6.49 -7.58 -9.78
N CYS A 206 6.21 -6.79 -8.74
CA CYS A 206 4.87 -6.24 -8.48
C CYS A 206 4.84 -4.83 -7.89
N GLY A 207 5.95 -4.07 -7.91
CA GLY A 207 6.02 -2.74 -7.31
C GLY A 207 4.96 -1.76 -7.81
N GLY A 208 4.59 -1.82 -9.10
CA GLY A 208 3.51 -1.00 -9.65
C GLY A 208 2.14 -1.39 -9.07
N THR A 209 1.86 -2.68 -8.96
CA THR A 209 0.63 -3.20 -8.35
C THR A 209 0.54 -2.83 -6.87
N LEU A 210 1.65 -2.86 -6.13
CA LEU A 210 1.66 -2.45 -4.73
C LEU A 210 1.44 -0.93 -4.55
N LEU A 211 2.04 -0.10 -5.40
CA LEU A 211 1.77 1.34 -5.45
C LEU A 211 0.29 1.62 -5.77
N ASP A 212 -0.31 0.83 -6.66
CA ASP A 212 -1.73 0.93 -7.00
C ASP A 212 -2.65 0.49 -5.85
N HIS A 213 -2.31 -0.58 -5.13
CA HIS A 213 -2.96 -0.97 -3.88
C HIS A 213 -2.93 0.17 -2.86
N ARG A 214 -1.75 0.78 -2.65
CA ARG A 214 -1.63 1.93 -1.76
C ARG A 214 -2.51 3.09 -2.22
N ARG A 215 -2.54 3.43 -3.51
CA ARG A 215 -3.43 4.46 -4.08
C ARG A 215 -4.91 4.21 -3.79
N ARG A 216 -5.32 2.94 -3.68
CA ARG A 216 -6.68 2.51 -3.35
C ARG A 216 -6.96 2.50 -1.84
N GLY A 217 -6.01 2.87 -0.99
CA GLY A 217 -6.17 2.84 0.46
C GLY A 217 -6.01 1.44 1.07
N ASP A 218 -5.43 0.50 0.32
CA ASP A 218 -5.07 -0.82 0.85
C ASP A 218 -3.82 -0.70 1.75
N THR A 219 -3.67 -1.63 2.69
CA THR A 219 -2.44 -1.75 3.48
C THR A 219 -1.49 -2.71 2.80
N VAL A 220 -0.21 -2.34 2.70
CA VAL A 220 0.82 -3.16 2.07
C VAL A 220 1.92 -3.47 3.07
N SER A 221 2.27 -4.74 3.19
CA SER A 221 3.45 -5.22 3.88
C SER A 221 4.36 -5.95 2.89
N VAL A 222 5.65 -5.65 2.91
CA VAL A 222 6.70 -6.35 2.17
C VAL A 222 7.48 -7.21 3.16
N PHE A 223 7.62 -8.50 2.84
CA PHE A 223 8.42 -9.44 3.62
C PHE A 223 9.51 -10.05 2.75
N THR A 224 10.77 -9.81 3.13
CA THR A 224 11.93 -10.33 2.41
C THR A 224 12.67 -11.35 3.28
N LEU A 225 12.96 -12.52 2.73
CA LEU A 225 13.47 -13.64 3.55
C LEU A 225 14.98 -13.60 3.82
N SER A 226 15.76 -12.96 2.96
CA SER A 226 17.20 -12.78 3.14
C SER A 226 17.60 -11.33 2.95
N HIS A 227 18.81 -10.99 3.38
CA HIS A 227 19.36 -9.64 3.20
C HIS A 227 20.15 -9.47 1.89
N GLY A 228 20.23 -10.51 1.04
CA GLY A 228 20.84 -10.38 -0.28
C GLY A 228 22.37 -10.21 -0.28
N ALA A 229 23.07 -10.71 0.75
CA ALA A 229 24.49 -10.51 0.98
C ALA A 229 25.43 -11.11 -0.10
N VAL A 230 24.94 -12.00 -0.99
CA VAL A 230 25.70 -12.51 -2.13
C VAL A 230 25.56 -11.59 -3.36
N GLY A 231 24.44 -10.89 -3.47
CA GLY A 231 24.14 -9.97 -4.59
C GLY A 231 24.68 -8.55 -4.42
N GLY A 232 25.16 -8.19 -3.23
CA GLY A 232 25.69 -6.86 -2.91
C GLY A 232 26.05 -6.74 -1.43
N ASP A 233 26.44 -5.55 -0.99
CA ASP A 233 26.61 -5.30 0.45
C ASP A 233 25.28 -5.40 1.18
N GLN A 234 25.26 -6.16 2.27
CA GLN A 234 24.06 -6.44 3.03
C GLN A 234 23.41 -5.17 3.59
N GLN A 235 24.20 -4.25 4.15
CA GLN A 235 23.68 -3.07 4.81
C GLN A 235 23.06 -2.12 3.79
N ASP A 236 23.73 -1.92 2.67
CA ASP A 236 23.21 -1.09 1.58
C ASP A 236 21.87 -1.63 1.08
N ARG A 237 21.79 -2.93 0.76
CA ARG A 237 20.54 -3.54 0.28
C ARG A 237 19.38 -3.44 1.27
N MET A 238 19.65 -3.55 2.57
CA MET A 238 18.62 -3.38 3.61
C MET A 238 18.14 -1.93 3.72
N LEU A 239 19.04 -0.95 3.55
CA LEU A 239 18.69 0.48 3.53
C LEU A 239 17.89 0.84 2.28
N GLU A 240 18.26 0.30 1.13
CA GLU A 240 17.54 0.47 -0.14
C GLU A 240 16.11 -0.09 -0.06
N ALA A 241 15.95 -1.29 0.51
CA ALA A 241 14.63 -1.86 0.77
C ALA A 241 13.78 -0.99 1.70
N ALA A 242 14.38 -0.45 2.77
CA ALA A 242 13.68 0.44 3.69
C ALA A 242 13.25 1.74 3.00
N ALA A 243 14.10 2.31 2.13
CA ALA A 243 13.77 3.49 1.33
C ALA A 243 12.65 3.20 0.31
N ALA A 244 12.67 2.03 -0.32
CA ALA A 244 11.62 1.58 -1.24
C ALA A 244 10.29 1.40 -0.51
N ALA A 245 10.28 0.70 0.62
CA ALA A 245 9.09 0.52 1.44
C ALA A 245 8.53 1.87 1.94
N ALA A 246 9.37 2.80 2.38
CA ALA A 246 8.96 4.13 2.79
C ALA A 246 8.32 4.93 1.64
N THR A 247 8.92 4.88 0.45
CA THR A 247 8.42 5.56 -0.77
C THR A 247 7.08 4.98 -1.24
N MET A 248 6.89 3.67 -1.08
CA MET A 248 5.63 2.99 -1.35
C MET A 248 4.58 3.28 -0.27
N GLY A 249 5.02 3.55 0.96
CA GLY A 249 4.17 3.63 2.15
C GLY A 249 3.78 2.25 2.67
N ALA A 250 4.69 1.29 2.61
CA ALA A 250 4.50 -0.10 3.05
C ALA A 250 5.20 -0.38 4.40
N GLU A 251 4.71 -1.37 5.14
CA GLU A 251 5.49 -2.02 6.19
C GLU A 251 6.62 -2.84 5.57
N LEU A 252 7.80 -2.86 6.19
CA LEU A 252 8.91 -3.74 5.80
C LEU A 252 9.29 -4.66 6.94
N MET A 253 9.23 -5.96 6.68
CA MET A 253 9.77 -7.01 7.51
C MET A 253 10.90 -7.72 6.76
N LEU A 254 11.99 -8.00 7.47
CA LEU A 254 13.13 -8.76 6.94
C LEU A 254 13.36 -9.98 7.83
N ALA A 255 13.58 -11.14 7.23
CA ALA A 255 14.17 -12.26 7.93
C ALA A 255 15.68 -12.32 7.67
N ASP A 256 16.40 -13.00 8.57
CA ASP A 256 17.84 -13.26 8.46
C ASP A 256 18.10 -14.71 8.02
N LEU A 257 17.46 -15.12 6.92
CA LEU A 257 17.76 -16.43 6.32
C LEU A 257 18.97 -16.31 5.38
N PRO A 258 19.84 -17.34 5.31
CA PRO A 258 21.06 -17.24 4.53
C PRO A 258 20.77 -17.14 3.02
N ASP A 259 21.22 -16.05 2.41
CA ASP A 259 21.11 -15.81 0.97
C ASP A 259 21.71 -16.97 0.16
N THR A 260 21.07 -17.34 -0.96
CA THR A 260 21.37 -18.48 -1.85
C THR A 260 21.18 -19.87 -1.23
N ARG A 261 20.65 -19.94 0.00
CA ARG A 261 20.41 -21.19 0.74
C ARG A 261 18.99 -21.28 1.28
N LEU A 262 18.05 -20.54 0.72
CA LEU A 262 16.65 -20.62 1.13
C LEU A 262 16.09 -21.98 0.72
N ASP A 263 15.48 -22.69 1.68
CA ASP A 263 14.79 -23.94 1.45
C ASP A 263 13.27 -23.77 1.49
N GLY A 264 12.55 -24.59 0.73
CA GLY A 264 11.09 -24.65 0.72
C GLY A 264 10.49 -25.54 1.81
N GLY A 265 11.27 -25.85 2.86
CA GLY A 265 10.96 -26.83 3.89
C GLY A 265 10.25 -26.26 5.12
N VAL A 266 10.18 -27.09 6.17
CA VAL A 266 9.32 -26.86 7.35
C VAL A 266 9.67 -25.58 8.10
N ASP A 267 10.95 -25.21 8.20
CA ASP A 267 11.35 -24.05 8.99
C ASP A 267 10.95 -22.74 8.29
N THR A 268 11.21 -22.62 6.98
CA THR A 268 10.73 -21.50 6.16
C THR A 268 9.20 -21.42 6.16
N ILE A 269 8.51 -22.57 6.06
CA ILE A 269 7.04 -22.61 6.13
C ILE A 269 6.54 -22.08 7.47
N ARG A 270 7.12 -22.50 8.60
CA ARG A 270 6.70 -22.04 9.94
C ARG A 270 6.91 -20.54 10.13
N LEU A 271 8.04 -20.03 9.66
CA LEU A 271 8.33 -18.59 9.66
C LEU A 271 7.26 -17.82 8.88
N LEU A 272 6.98 -18.26 7.64
CA LEU A 272 5.96 -17.67 6.79
C LEU A 272 4.55 -17.79 7.40
N GLU A 273 4.19 -18.92 7.98
CA GLU A 273 2.89 -19.08 8.67
C GLU A 273 2.74 -18.08 9.82
N ALA A 274 3.82 -17.77 10.54
CA ALA A 274 3.79 -16.79 11.61
C ALA A 274 3.61 -15.36 11.08
N VAL A 275 4.32 -14.97 10.02
CA VAL A 275 4.14 -13.67 9.35
C VAL A 275 2.75 -13.55 8.72
N VAL A 276 2.27 -14.59 8.06
CA VAL A 276 0.92 -14.62 7.47
C VAL A 276 -0.16 -14.49 8.55
N ARG A 277 0.00 -15.11 9.72
CA ARG A 277 -0.92 -14.89 10.85
C ARG A 277 -0.85 -13.47 11.40
N LEU A 278 0.35 -12.89 11.50
CA LEU A 278 0.56 -11.53 11.99
C LEU A 278 -0.12 -10.49 11.08
N VAL A 279 0.08 -10.62 9.77
CA VAL A 279 -0.45 -9.66 8.78
C VAL A 279 -1.93 -9.93 8.46
N ASP A 280 -2.40 -11.17 8.64
CA ASP A 280 -3.73 -11.64 8.25
C ASP A 280 -4.09 -11.22 6.80
N PRO A 281 -3.27 -11.51 5.77
CA PRO A 281 -3.43 -10.93 4.46
C PRO A 281 -4.70 -11.44 3.75
N THR A 282 -5.36 -10.56 3.00
CA THR A 282 -6.39 -10.93 2.04
C THR A 282 -5.78 -11.34 0.69
N ILE A 283 -4.61 -10.79 0.36
CA ILE A 283 -3.90 -11.03 -0.89
C ILE A 283 -2.41 -11.26 -0.61
N ILE A 284 -1.83 -12.28 -1.23
CA ILE A 284 -0.38 -12.48 -1.29
C ILE A 284 0.15 -12.36 -2.72
N TYR A 285 1.27 -11.64 -2.87
CA TYR A 285 2.11 -11.65 -4.06
C TYR A 285 3.44 -12.35 -3.75
N THR A 286 3.89 -13.28 -4.59
CA THR A 286 5.19 -13.97 -4.39
C THR A 286 5.81 -14.41 -5.72
N HIS A 287 6.94 -15.09 -5.67
CA HIS A 287 7.65 -15.64 -6.82
C HIS A 287 6.83 -16.68 -7.61
N SER A 288 7.06 -16.78 -8.91
CA SER A 288 6.60 -17.93 -9.71
C SER A 288 7.43 -19.18 -9.43
N ARG A 289 6.83 -20.36 -9.58
CA ARG A 289 7.58 -21.63 -9.59
C ARG A 289 8.45 -21.77 -10.84
N HIS A 290 8.10 -21.07 -11.92
CA HIS A 290 8.80 -21.11 -13.20
C HIS A 290 9.93 -20.08 -13.20
N ASP A 291 10.93 -20.31 -12.36
CA ASP A 291 12.05 -19.41 -12.14
C ASP A 291 13.37 -20.18 -12.14
N GLN A 292 14.44 -19.64 -12.73
CA GLN A 292 15.77 -20.25 -12.71
C GLN A 292 16.48 -20.12 -11.35
N HIS A 293 16.16 -19.10 -10.56
CA HIS A 293 16.77 -18.87 -9.25
C HIS A 293 16.19 -19.84 -8.21
N GLN A 294 17.07 -20.56 -7.51
CA GLN A 294 16.65 -21.62 -6.59
C GLN A 294 15.86 -21.07 -5.39
N ASP A 295 16.32 -19.95 -4.83
CA ASP A 295 15.65 -19.28 -3.70
C ASP A 295 14.21 -18.90 -4.06
N HIS A 296 13.97 -18.37 -5.27
CA HIS A 296 12.62 -17.97 -5.69
C HIS A 296 11.67 -19.16 -5.73
N ARG A 297 12.12 -20.31 -6.23
CA ARG A 297 11.33 -21.56 -6.24
C ARG A 297 11.09 -22.10 -4.83
N SER A 298 12.08 -22.01 -3.94
CA SER A 298 11.97 -22.39 -2.54
C SER A 298 10.94 -21.53 -1.81
N VAL A 299 11.03 -20.21 -1.96
CA VAL A 299 10.07 -19.25 -1.39
C VAL A 299 8.67 -19.50 -1.92
N HIS A 300 8.50 -19.68 -3.24
CA HIS A 300 7.21 -20.05 -3.83
C HIS A 300 6.61 -21.27 -3.12
N THR A 301 7.36 -22.36 -3.02
CA THR A 301 6.92 -23.62 -2.41
C THR A 301 6.47 -23.43 -0.95
N ALA A 302 7.25 -22.68 -0.18
CA ALA A 302 6.95 -22.42 1.22
C ALA A 302 5.71 -21.51 1.37
N VAL A 303 5.58 -20.46 0.55
CA VAL A 303 4.42 -19.55 0.57
C VAL A 303 3.13 -20.29 0.25
N ILE A 304 3.10 -21.20 -0.73
CA ILE A 304 1.88 -21.96 -1.05
C ILE A 304 1.42 -22.80 0.15
N SER A 305 2.37 -23.38 0.88
CA SER A 305 2.08 -24.18 2.08
C SER A 305 1.63 -23.32 3.26
N ALA A 306 2.28 -22.17 3.49
CA ALA A 306 1.98 -21.29 4.61
C ALA A 306 0.66 -20.51 4.44
N SER A 307 0.24 -20.27 3.20
CA SER A 307 -0.89 -19.38 2.88
C SER A 307 -2.20 -20.11 2.59
N ARG A 308 -2.38 -21.37 2.98
CA ARG A 308 -3.56 -22.20 2.60
C ARG A 308 -4.93 -21.54 2.86
N HIS A 309 -5.05 -20.69 3.87
CA HIS A 309 -6.29 -19.98 4.22
C HIS A 309 -6.46 -18.62 3.51
N VAL A 310 -5.40 -18.09 2.87
CA VAL A 310 -5.43 -16.79 2.21
C VAL A 310 -6.23 -16.91 0.91
N PRO A 311 -7.26 -16.08 0.68
CA PRO A 311 -8.18 -16.27 -0.43
C PRO A 311 -7.55 -16.00 -1.80
N GLN A 312 -6.56 -15.10 -1.86
CA GLN A 312 -5.90 -14.72 -3.11
C GLN A 312 -4.39 -14.82 -3.00
N VAL A 313 -3.78 -15.59 -3.90
CA VAL A 313 -2.33 -15.77 -3.99
C VAL A 313 -1.94 -15.69 -5.46
N PHE A 314 -1.07 -14.74 -5.78
CA PHE A 314 -0.63 -14.43 -7.13
C PHE A 314 0.89 -14.50 -7.22
N ALA A 315 1.39 -15.08 -8.31
CA ALA A 315 2.83 -15.19 -8.54
C ALA A 315 3.30 -14.21 -9.62
N PHE A 316 4.27 -13.36 -9.30
CA PHE A 316 4.83 -12.35 -10.20
C PHE A 316 5.96 -12.89 -11.08
N GLN A 317 6.29 -12.14 -12.12
CA GLN A 317 7.43 -12.41 -13.00
C GLN A 317 8.69 -11.76 -12.43
N SER A 318 9.70 -12.56 -12.09
CA SER A 318 11.05 -12.07 -11.80
C SER A 318 11.89 -11.95 -13.10
N PRO A 319 13.08 -11.32 -13.05
CA PRO A 319 14.01 -11.32 -14.19
C PRO A 319 14.52 -12.71 -14.58
N SER A 320 14.51 -13.67 -13.65
CA SER A 320 14.95 -15.05 -13.85
C SER A 320 13.81 -16.02 -14.18
N ALA A 321 12.59 -15.51 -14.38
CA ALA A 321 11.45 -16.29 -14.81
C ALA A 321 11.75 -17.03 -16.14
N THR A 322 11.35 -18.30 -16.23
CA THR A 322 11.53 -19.09 -17.43
C THR A 322 10.45 -18.78 -18.47
N ASN A 323 10.61 -19.31 -19.68
CA ASN A 323 9.58 -19.23 -20.72
C ASN A 323 8.29 -20.01 -20.39
N GLU A 324 8.26 -20.76 -19.29
CA GLU A 324 7.05 -21.44 -18.81
C GLU A 324 6.15 -20.53 -17.96
N PHE A 325 6.64 -19.35 -17.55
CA PHE A 325 5.81 -18.35 -16.86
C PHE A 325 4.60 -17.96 -17.73
N ALA A 326 3.40 -18.32 -17.26
CA ALA A 326 2.17 -18.26 -18.04
C ALA A 326 1.09 -17.44 -17.31
N PRO A 327 1.21 -16.10 -17.25
CA PRO A 327 0.33 -15.26 -16.47
C PRO A 327 -1.10 -15.23 -17.05
N THR A 328 -2.08 -15.28 -16.15
CA THR A 328 -3.51 -15.23 -16.48
C THR A 328 -4.23 -14.06 -15.82
N LYS A 329 -3.54 -13.32 -14.95
CA LYS A 329 -3.99 -12.06 -14.37
C LYS A 329 -3.04 -10.95 -14.78
N TYR A 330 -3.62 -9.79 -15.07
CA TYR A 330 -2.87 -8.59 -15.48
C TYR A 330 -3.43 -7.41 -14.69
N VAL A 331 -2.55 -6.67 -14.01
CA VAL A 331 -2.94 -5.47 -13.24
C VAL A 331 -2.44 -4.25 -14.00
N ALA A 332 -3.35 -3.34 -14.32
CA ALA A 332 -3.01 -2.06 -14.94
C ALA A 332 -2.22 -1.21 -13.93
N ILE A 333 -1.12 -0.62 -14.39
CA ILE A 333 -0.24 0.23 -13.57
C ILE A 333 -0.02 1.61 -14.22
N ASP A 334 -0.91 2.01 -15.14
CA ASP A 334 -0.84 3.25 -15.90
C ASP A 334 -0.56 4.49 -15.03
N ASP A 335 -1.26 4.59 -13.90
CA ASP A 335 -1.18 5.74 -13.00
C ASP A 335 0.09 5.76 -12.12
N VAL A 336 0.85 4.66 -12.09
CA VAL A 336 1.98 4.48 -11.14
C VAL A 336 3.25 3.96 -11.81
N VAL A 337 3.26 3.78 -13.14
CA VAL A 337 4.42 3.22 -13.85
C VAL A 337 5.69 4.06 -13.68
N VAL A 338 5.56 5.40 -13.68
CA VAL A 338 6.69 6.30 -13.43
C VAL A 338 7.22 6.11 -12.02
N ARG A 339 6.32 6.07 -11.03
CA ARG A 339 6.67 5.81 -9.63
C ARG A 339 7.31 4.44 -9.43
N LYS A 340 6.93 3.41 -10.21
CA LYS A 340 7.61 2.11 -10.21
C LYS A 340 9.07 2.24 -10.68
N VAL A 341 9.32 2.99 -11.75
CA VAL A 341 10.69 3.22 -12.23
C VAL A 341 11.51 3.98 -11.18
N ASP A 342 10.94 5.00 -10.55
CA ASP A 342 11.62 5.75 -9.48
C ASP A 342 11.86 4.89 -8.24
N LEU A 343 10.93 4.02 -7.88
CA LEU A 343 11.08 3.03 -6.81
C LEU A 343 12.28 2.12 -7.07
N LEU A 344 12.42 1.59 -8.28
CA LEU A 344 13.51 0.69 -8.65
C LEU A 344 14.89 1.37 -8.66
N ARG A 345 14.94 2.68 -8.91
CA ARG A 345 16.18 3.47 -8.84
C ARG A 345 16.75 3.58 -7.42
N LEU A 346 15.96 3.29 -6.39
CA LEU A 346 16.43 3.29 -5.01
C LEU A 346 17.42 2.15 -4.71
N PHE A 347 17.43 1.10 -5.52
CA PHE A 347 18.39 -0.02 -5.41
C PHE A 347 19.68 0.30 -6.16
N ASP A 348 20.38 1.36 -5.73
CA ASP A 348 21.59 1.88 -6.39
C ASP A 348 22.73 0.84 -6.42
N SER A 349 22.84 0.01 -5.39
CA SER A 349 23.78 -1.12 -5.33
C SER A 349 23.55 -2.15 -6.45
N GLN A 350 22.34 -2.17 -7.03
CA GLN A 350 21.95 -3.06 -8.13
C GLN A 350 21.83 -2.34 -9.49
N ARG A 351 22.20 -1.05 -9.60
CA ARG A 351 21.95 -0.24 -10.81
C ARG A 351 22.52 -0.80 -12.12
N ASP A 352 23.58 -1.60 -12.05
CA ASP A 352 24.26 -2.16 -13.24
C ASP A 352 23.54 -3.40 -13.81
N ARG A 353 22.41 -3.81 -13.21
CA ARG A 353 21.57 -4.89 -13.71
C ARG A 353 20.70 -4.37 -14.86
N SER A 354 20.91 -4.89 -16.07
CA SER A 354 20.17 -4.45 -17.27
C SER A 354 18.65 -4.59 -17.16
N TYR A 355 18.14 -5.48 -16.30
CA TYR A 355 16.70 -5.64 -16.07
C TYR A 355 16.10 -4.55 -15.17
N LEU A 356 16.93 -3.75 -14.49
CA LEU A 356 16.51 -2.57 -13.72
C LEU A 356 16.56 -1.28 -14.55
N GLU A 357 17.09 -1.31 -15.77
CA GLU A 357 17.08 -0.16 -16.67
C GLU A 357 15.63 0.32 -16.91
N PRO A 358 15.35 1.63 -16.80
CA PRO A 358 14.00 2.18 -16.98
C PRO A 358 13.31 1.71 -18.25
N GLU A 359 14.05 1.63 -19.36
CA GLU A 359 13.56 1.20 -20.66
C GLU A 359 13.09 -0.26 -20.63
N MET A 360 13.81 -1.14 -19.91
CA MET A 360 13.45 -2.54 -19.78
C MET A 360 12.20 -2.72 -18.92
N VAL A 361 12.11 -2.00 -17.79
CA VAL A 361 10.93 -2.00 -16.92
C VAL A 361 9.68 -1.54 -17.68
N ILE A 362 9.83 -0.44 -18.44
CA ILE A 362 8.76 0.11 -19.27
C ILE A 362 8.37 -0.84 -20.41
N ALA A 363 9.35 -1.44 -21.10
CA ALA A 363 9.10 -2.38 -22.19
C ALA A 363 8.37 -3.64 -21.69
N ALA A 364 8.76 -4.20 -20.55
CA ALA A 364 8.09 -5.34 -19.94
C ALA A 364 6.63 -5.00 -19.58
N ALA A 365 6.40 -3.87 -18.92
CA ALA A 365 5.04 -3.43 -18.57
C ALA A 365 4.19 -3.17 -19.83
N ARG A 366 4.78 -2.60 -20.89
CA ARG A 366 4.11 -2.41 -22.20
C ARG A 366 3.76 -3.74 -22.86
N TYR A 367 4.69 -4.69 -22.87
CA TYR A 367 4.48 -6.00 -23.48
C TYR A 367 3.25 -6.67 -22.87
N TRP A 368 3.13 -6.72 -21.55
CA TRP A 368 2.03 -7.39 -20.88
C TRP A 368 0.70 -6.63 -20.95
N ALA A 369 0.72 -5.31 -21.11
CA ALA A 369 -0.49 -4.51 -21.32
C ALA A 369 -1.28 -4.89 -22.59
N ARG A 370 -0.68 -5.60 -23.55
CA ARG A 370 -1.40 -6.14 -24.72
C ARG A 370 -2.61 -6.99 -24.32
N SER A 371 -2.54 -7.66 -23.16
CA SER A 371 -3.63 -8.49 -22.63
C SER A 371 -4.80 -7.67 -22.05
N LEU A 372 -4.59 -6.37 -21.80
CA LEU A 372 -5.60 -5.43 -21.30
C LEU A 372 -6.04 -4.41 -22.36
N ALA A 373 -5.45 -4.43 -23.56
CA ALA A 373 -5.77 -3.46 -24.60
C ALA A 373 -7.27 -3.45 -24.97
N PRO A 374 -7.87 -2.27 -25.23
CA PRO A 374 -7.28 -0.93 -25.20
C PRO A 374 -7.35 -0.24 -23.82
N ARG A 375 -7.70 -0.97 -22.75
CA ARG A 375 -8.07 -0.40 -21.44
C ARG A 375 -6.88 0.07 -20.60
N ALA A 376 -5.69 -0.46 -20.85
CA ALA A 376 -4.47 -0.13 -20.12
C ALA A 376 -3.29 -0.02 -21.07
N ARG A 377 -2.35 0.86 -20.74
CA ARG A 377 -1.09 1.08 -21.45
C ARG A 377 0.06 0.30 -20.84
N TYR A 378 0.03 0.06 -19.53
CA TYR A 378 1.09 -0.63 -18.80
C TYR A 378 0.48 -1.66 -17.84
N ALA A 379 1.05 -2.86 -17.77
CA ALA A 379 0.52 -3.89 -16.87
C ALA A 379 1.62 -4.76 -16.26
N GLU A 380 1.38 -5.21 -15.03
CA GLU A 380 2.16 -6.28 -14.41
C GLU A 380 1.43 -7.62 -14.55
N PRO A 381 2.15 -8.68 -14.97
CA PRO A 381 1.60 -10.02 -15.15
C PRO A 381 1.64 -10.84 -13.86
N PHE A 382 0.63 -11.69 -13.67
CA PHE A 382 0.60 -12.64 -12.56
C PHE A 382 0.05 -14.00 -12.98
N GLU A 383 0.68 -15.07 -12.51
CA GLU A 383 0.06 -16.39 -12.48
C GLU A 383 -0.90 -16.47 -11.29
N ILE A 384 -2.12 -16.94 -11.52
CA ILE A 384 -3.08 -17.17 -10.44
C ILE A 384 -2.75 -18.50 -9.78
N VAL A 385 -2.29 -18.47 -8.52
CA VAL A 385 -2.15 -19.68 -7.70
C VAL A 385 -3.46 -19.97 -6.98
N ARG A 386 -4.11 -18.93 -6.45
CA ARG A 386 -5.44 -19.00 -5.85
C ARG A 386 -6.18 -17.68 -6.05
N SER A 387 -7.47 -17.73 -6.37
CA SER A 387 -8.32 -16.55 -6.43
C SER A 387 -9.75 -16.91 -6.04
N LEU A 388 -10.05 -16.78 -4.75
CA LEU A 388 -11.40 -16.93 -4.22
C LEU A 388 -12.06 -15.55 -4.08
N THR A 389 -13.32 -15.44 -4.48
CA THR A 389 -14.10 -14.22 -4.25
C THR A 389 -14.34 -14.08 -2.76
N ARG A 390 -13.96 -12.93 -2.18
CA ARG A 390 -14.31 -12.61 -0.80
C ARG A 390 -15.83 -12.52 -0.70
N PRO A 391 -16.50 -13.23 0.23
CA PRO A 391 -17.90 -12.97 0.50
C PRO A 391 -18.05 -11.49 0.84
N LEU A 392 -18.98 -10.79 0.19
CA LEU A 392 -19.35 -9.44 0.61
C LEU A 392 -19.63 -9.51 2.11
N GLN A 393 -18.87 -8.77 2.92
CA GLN A 393 -19.21 -8.60 4.33
C GLN A 393 -20.63 -8.04 4.35
N ARG A 394 -21.61 -8.87 4.71
CA ARG A 394 -22.95 -8.38 5.02
C ARG A 394 -22.73 -7.31 6.08
N ALA A 395 -23.14 -6.08 5.80
CA ALA A 395 -23.24 -5.07 6.85
C ALA A 395 -23.94 -5.76 8.02
N VAL A 396 -23.29 -5.76 9.19
CA VAL A 396 -23.84 -6.34 10.40
C VAL A 396 -25.05 -5.49 10.78
N SER A 397 -26.17 -5.72 10.10
CA SER A 397 -27.49 -5.45 10.64
C SER A 397 -27.59 -6.32 11.88
N GLN A 398 -27.94 -5.69 13.00
CA GLN A 398 -27.99 -6.29 14.32
C GLN A 398 -28.44 -7.75 14.28
N VAL A 399 -27.65 -8.60 14.93
CA VAL A 399 -27.85 -10.03 15.12
C VAL A 399 -29.30 -10.28 15.54
N VAL A 400 -30.11 -10.74 14.59
CA VAL A 400 -31.17 -11.70 14.88
C VAL A 400 -30.51 -13.06 14.66
N ASP A 401 -30.59 -13.91 15.68
CA ASP A 401 -30.15 -15.29 15.68
C ASP A 401 -30.69 -16.01 14.43
N GLU A 402 -29.84 -16.19 13.43
CA GLU A 402 -30.13 -17.02 12.27
C GLU A 402 -29.10 -18.14 12.21
N SER A 403 -29.40 -19.20 12.96
CA SER A 403 -29.15 -20.58 12.56
C SER A 403 -29.93 -20.89 11.27
N GLY A 404 -29.58 -20.18 10.19
CA GLY A 404 -30.09 -20.41 8.84
C GLY A 404 -29.46 -21.66 8.23
N PRO A 405 -30.19 -22.40 7.37
CA PRO A 405 -29.76 -23.71 6.91
C PRO A 405 -28.48 -23.57 6.06
N THR A 406 -27.45 -24.34 6.41
CA THR A 406 -26.33 -24.62 5.52
C THR A 406 -26.89 -25.15 4.19
N ALA A 407 -26.25 -24.79 3.08
CA ALA A 407 -26.66 -25.26 1.76
C ALA A 407 -26.87 -26.78 1.80
N PRO A 408 -27.99 -27.31 1.27
CA PRO A 408 -28.30 -28.71 1.39
C PRO A 408 -27.15 -29.52 0.79
N VAL A 409 -26.54 -30.39 1.61
CA VAL A 409 -25.61 -31.39 1.12
C VAL A 409 -26.43 -32.31 0.22
N LEU A 410 -26.19 -32.24 -1.09
CA LEU A 410 -26.84 -33.15 -2.03
C LEU A 410 -26.32 -34.56 -1.75
N ASP A 411 -27.09 -35.37 -1.05
CA ASP A 411 -26.78 -36.79 -0.86
C ASP A 411 -27.00 -37.52 -2.19
N LEU A 412 -25.95 -37.54 -3.02
CA LEU A 412 -25.93 -38.20 -4.33
C LEU A 412 -26.13 -39.73 -4.24
N HIS A 413 -26.12 -40.30 -3.04
CA HIS A 413 -26.36 -41.72 -2.81
C HIS A 413 -27.83 -42.06 -2.55
N GLN A 414 -28.69 -41.07 -2.33
CA GLN A 414 -30.15 -41.27 -2.31
C GLN A 414 -30.76 -41.09 -3.71
N ARG A 415 -30.31 -41.90 -4.67
CA ARG A 415 -31.18 -42.23 -5.81
C ARG A 415 -32.24 -43.19 -5.30
N THR A 416 -33.39 -42.64 -4.97
CA THR A 416 -34.63 -43.40 -4.77
C THR A 416 -34.74 -44.46 -5.85
N ALA A 417 -34.76 -45.73 -5.43
CA ALA A 417 -35.39 -46.79 -6.19
C ALA A 417 -36.85 -46.36 -6.38
N VAL A 418 -37.14 -45.75 -7.53
CA VAL A 418 -38.51 -45.64 -8.02
C VAL A 418 -38.75 -46.96 -8.77
N ASP A 419 -39.18 -47.95 -7.99
CA ASP A 419 -39.85 -49.14 -8.53
C ASP A 419 -41.24 -48.75 -9.08
N ALA A 420 -41.70 -49.60 -9.99
CA ALA A 420 -42.93 -49.58 -10.76
C ALA A 420 -44.24 -49.48 -9.96
#